data_AF-A0A5E4TED9-F1
#
_entry.id   AF-A0A5E4TED9-F1
#
_cell.length_a   1.000
_cell.length_b   1.000
_cell.length_c   1.000
_cell.angle_alpha   90.00
_cell.angle_beta   90.00
_cell.angle_gamma   90.00
#
_symmetry.space_group_name_H-M   'P 1'
#
loop_
_entity.id
_entity.type
_entity.pdbx_description
1 polymer ?
#
loop_
_entity_poly.entity_id
_entity_poly.type
_entity_poly.pdbx_seq_one_letter_code
_entity_poly.pdbx_strand_id
1 'polypeptide(L)'
;MRASVSHVPFGSASHSRQCSGNLSTASLVPVFDTMKKIFQDSPLRDVFGVLPRAARASSLAALVGVMAGTASAFFLVALDLATETRLVHPWLLGLLPVAGFAVGWLYLRLGASVEAGNNLLIDEIHDPRRVVPLRMAPLVLFGTVVTHLVGGSAGREGTAVQMGGALADQLTHVFRLSGEQRRVLLMSGIAAGFASVFGTPLAGAVFGLEVLAIGRLRYDALLPCVVAALVGDAVTRAWGVHHTAYTIAPGAFAASMSITGALSAAVAGVLCGLVGMAFAQATHATSAFMKRRIAYAPLRPFAGGLLVAVAATVLGTPQYLGLGIPTIVDAFHTSLPWYDFLGKAAFTVVTLGSGFKGGEVTPLFYIGATLGNALSHVLALPAAVLAGVGFVAVFAGAANTPIASTLMAIEIFGPQIGGYAAIACVLAYLCSGHTGIYRAQRVGHGKHGAVPEGARLGELPAWRKTLKASARPTDDTHRP
;
A
#
# COMPACT_ATOMS: atom_id res chain seq x y z
N MET A 1 37.87 60.76 89.17
CA MET A 1 39.31 61.09 89.10
C MET A 1 39.95 60.19 88.05
N ARG A 2 40.85 60.76 87.26
CA ARG A 2 41.59 60.27 86.08
C ARG A 2 42.05 58.79 86.04
N ALA A 3 42.03 58.26 84.81
CA ALA A 3 43.06 57.45 84.11
C ALA A 3 43.45 56.09 84.75
N SER A 4 44.04 55.08 84.09
CA SER A 4 44.86 54.95 82.89
C SER A 4 45.09 53.44 82.63
N VAL A 5 44.91 52.98 81.38
CA VAL A 5 45.80 52.17 80.51
C VAL A 5 46.32 50.76 80.94
N SER A 6 46.11 49.81 80.00
CA SER A 6 46.90 48.63 79.56
C SER A 6 47.16 47.41 80.47
N HIS A 7 46.72 46.22 80.03
CA HIS A 7 47.58 45.21 79.38
C HIS A 7 46.75 44.04 78.80
N VAL A 8 47.15 43.58 77.62
CA VAL A 8 46.78 42.35 76.86
C VAL A 8 47.81 41.28 77.26
N PRO A 9 47.53 39.95 77.39
CA PRO A 9 47.32 39.07 76.21
C PRO A 9 46.46 37.78 76.30
N PHE A 10 46.02 37.37 75.09
CA PHE A 10 45.88 36.03 74.49
C PHE A 10 44.90 34.96 75.03
N GLY A 11 44.13 34.35 74.09
CA GLY A 11 43.82 32.91 74.12
C GLY A 11 42.36 32.46 73.90
N SER A 12 41.92 32.44 72.64
CA SER A 12 40.87 31.61 71.99
C SER A 12 39.87 30.75 72.80
N ALA A 13 38.56 30.92 72.55
CA ALA A 13 37.75 30.02 71.68
C ALA A 13 36.23 30.03 71.99
N SER A 14 35.46 30.05 70.90
CA SER A 14 34.11 29.49 70.66
C SER A 14 32.83 30.06 71.32
N HIS A 15 32.00 30.59 70.41
CA HIS A 15 30.54 30.82 70.38
C HIS A 15 29.63 29.88 71.20
N SER A 16 28.54 30.42 71.76
CA SER A 16 27.21 30.47 71.09
C SER A 16 26.09 30.89 72.07
N ARG A 17 25.29 31.88 71.67
CA ARG A 17 24.03 32.26 72.32
C ARG A 17 22.87 31.55 71.60
N GLN A 18 21.97 30.97 72.39
CA GLN A 18 20.64 30.54 71.97
C GLN A 18 19.80 31.74 71.51
N CYS A 19 19.08 31.56 70.40
CA CYS A 19 17.82 32.25 70.13
C CYS A 19 16.86 31.28 69.41
N SER A 20 15.66 31.15 69.97
CA SER A 20 14.54 30.34 69.49
C SER A 20 13.96 30.85 68.17
N GLY A 21 13.63 29.94 67.25
CA GLY A 21 12.85 30.25 66.04
C GLY A 21 11.97 29.06 65.65
N ASN A 22 10.66 29.24 65.77
CA ASN A 22 9.62 28.31 65.32
C ASN A 22 9.83 27.87 63.86
N LEU A 23 10.12 26.59 63.62
CA LEU A 23 10.09 25.99 62.29
C LEU A 23 8.64 25.64 61.93
N SER A 24 7.96 26.64 61.38
CA SER A 24 6.66 26.52 60.74
C SER A 24 6.72 25.54 59.56
N THR A 25 5.74 24.64 59.48
CA THR A 25 5.39 23.79 58.33
C THR A 25 5.04 24.56 57.04
N ALA A 26 5.16 25.89 57.03
CA ALA A 26 4.82 26.77 55.90
C ALA A 26 5.87 26.86 54.77
N SER A 27 7.06 26.26 54.92
CA SER A 27 8.15 26.41 53.93
C SER A 27 8.24 25.30 52.87
N LEU A 28 7.48 24.21 53.00
CA LEU A 28 7.51 23.08 52.04
C LEU A 28 6.38 23.13 50.99
N VAL A 29 5.26 23.76 51.30
CA VAL A 29 4.13 23.94 50.36
C VAL A 29 4.53 24.68 49.08
N PRO A 30 5.33 25.78 49.13
CA PRO A 30 5.71 26.50 47.92
C PRO A 30 6.63 25.68 47.01
N VAL A 31 7.49 24.83 47.58
CA VAL A 31 8.44 23.99 46.81
C VAL A 31 7.69 22.87 46.10
N PHE A 32 6.74 22.21 46.78
CA PHE A 32 5.92 21.16 46.17
C PHE A 32 5.00 21.71 45.08
N ASP A 33 4.38 22.87 45.30
CA ASP A 33 3.55 23.53 44.27
C ASP A 33 4.39 24.06 43.10
N THR A 34 5.62 24.52 43.36
CA THR A 34 6.55 24.93 42.31
C THR A 34 7.07 23.73 41.51
N MET A 35 7.40 22.61 42.15
CA MET A 35 7.74 21.36 41.45
C MET A 35 6.54 20.80 40.67
N LYS A 36 5.32 20.89 41.19
CA LYS A 36 4.10 20.54 40.45
C LYS A 36 3.87 21.46 39.25
N LYS A 37 4.11 22.76 39.38
CA LYS A 37 4.05 23.74 38.28
C LYS A 37 5.12 23.46 37.22
N ILE A 38 6.36 23.22 37.64
CA ILE A 38 7.47 22.84 36.76
C ILE A 38 7.16 21.54 36.03
N PHE A 39 6.54 20.56 36.68
CA PHE A 39 6.10 19.31 36.04
C PHE A 39 4.85 19.53 35.15
N GLN A 40 3.94 20.43 35.54
CA GLN A 40 2.74 20.78 34.76
C GLN A 40 3.04 21.54 33.47
N ASP A 41 4.11 22.33 33.45
CA ASP A 41 4.65 23.06 32.31
C ASP A 41 5.80 22.31 31.60
N SER A 42 6.13 21.10 32.08
CA SER A 42 7.18 20.28 31.46
C SER A 42 6.68 19.58 30.19
N PRO A 43 7.50 19.51 29.14
CA PRO A 43 7.19 18.71 27.94
C PRO A 43 6.98 17.21 28.24
N LEU A 44 7.35 16.74 29.43
CA LEU A 44 7.10 15.37 29.88
C LEU A 44 5.62 15.08 30.09
N ARG A 45 4.82 16.07 30.51
CA ARG A 45 3.37 15.90 30.72
C ARG A 45 2.64 15.56 29.42
N ASP A 46 3.03 16.20 28.33
CA ASP A 46 2.47 15.93 27.01
C ASP A 46 2.81 14.50 26.54
N VAL A 47 4.04 14.04 26.79
CA VAL A 47 4.47 12.67 26.51
C VAL A 47 3.67 11.64 27.32
N PHE A 48 3.51 11.85 28.63
CA PHE A 48 2.70 10.96 29.49
C PHE A 48 1.21 10.97 29.10
N GLY A 49 0.69 12.06 28.55
CA GLY A 49 -0.67 12.14 28.02
C GLY A 49 -0.88 11.41 26.68
N VAL A 50 0.17 11.29 25.86
CA VAL A 50 0.13 10.59 24.56
C VAL A 50 0.23 9.07 24.73
N LEU A 51 1.01 8.60 25.71
CA LEU A 51 1.28 7.18 25.94
C LEU A 51 0.02 6.28 26.04
N PRO A 52 -1.02 6.60 26.82
CA PRO A 52 -2.22 5.75 26.89
C PRO A 52 -3.03 5.74 25.59
N ARG A 53 -3.03 6.86 24.84
CA ARG A 53 -3.68 6.94 23.53
C ARG A 53 -2.95 6.09 22.50
N ALA A 54 -1.62 6.18 22.48
CA ALA A 54 -0.76 5.36 21.62
C ALA A 54 -0.89 3.87 21.96
N ALA A 55 -0.93 3.50 23.24
CA ALA A 55 -1.13 2.13 23.68
C ALA A 55 -2.49 1.57 23.24
N ARG A 56 -3.58 2.33 23.41
CA ARG A 56 -4.92 1.94 22.94
C ARG A 56 -4.98 1.81 21.42
N ALA A 57 -4.38 2.73 20.67
CA ALA A 57 -4.34 2.65 19.22
C ALA A 57 -3.52 1.44 18.74
N SER A 58 -2.41 1.15 19.42
CA SER A 58 -1.55 0.01 19.12
C SER A 58 -2.21 -1.32 19.44
N SER A 59 -2.98 -1.42 20.53
CA SER A 59 -3.72 -2.67 20.85
C SER A 59 -4.84 -2.96 19.85
N LEU A 60 -5.56 -1.92 19.40
CA LEU A 60 -6.54 -2.04 18.32
C LEU A 60 -5.86 -2.43 17.00
N ALA A 61 -4.74 -1.79 16.67
CA ALA A 61 -3.94 -2.12 15.49
C ALA A 61 -3.41 -3.56 15.51
N ALA A 62 -2.96 -4.06 16.67
CA ALA A 62 -2.55 -5.44 16.83
C ALA A 62 -3.71 -6.42 16.60
N LEU A 63 -4.91 -6.12 17.14
CA LEU A 63 -6.11 -6.92 16.89
C LEU A 63 -6.48 -6.93 15.40
N VAL A 64 -6.40 -5.79 14.72
CA VAL A 64 -6.56 -5.70 13.26
C VAL A 64 -5.53 -6.56 12.55
N GLY A 65 -4.26 -6.50 12.96
CA GLY A 65 -3.19 -7.36 12.47
C GLY A 65 -3.53 -8.83 12.59
N VAL A 66 -4.00 -9.30 13.75
CA VAL A 66 -4.40 -10.70 13.97
C VAL A 66 -5.52 -11.13 13.02
N MET A 67 -6.57 -10.31 12.90
CA MET A 67 -7.70 -10.61 12.01
C MET A 67 -7.27 -10.64 10.53
N ALA A 68 -6.54 -9.62 10.08
CA ALA A 68 -6.07 -9.52 8.70
C ALA A 68 -5.07 -10.63 8.36
N GLY A 69 -4.09 -10.91 9.24
CA GLY A 69 -3.12 -11.97 9.06
C GLY A 69 -3.75 -13.36 9.00
N THR A 70 -4.72 -13.64 9.86
CA THR A 70 -5.46 -14.93 9.82
C THR A 70 -6.28 -15.07 8.55
N ALA A 71 -6.98 -14.01 8.12
CA ALA A 71 -7.73 -14.00 6.88
C ALA A 71 -6.83 -14.16 5.64
N SER A 72 -5.68 -13.48 5.63
CA SER A 72 -4.67 -13.61 4.58
C SER A 72 -4.07 -15.01 4.55
N ALA A 73 -3.74 -15.61 5.69
CA ALA A 73 -3.22 -16.98 5.75
C ALA A 73 -4.19 -17.97 5.09
N PHE A 74 -5.46 -17.95 5.50
CA PHE A 74 -6.49 -18.79 4.90
C PHE A 74 -6.65 -18.53 3.39
N PHE A 75 -6.64 -17.26 2.98
CA PHE A 75 -6.75 -16.88 1.57
C PHE A 75 -5.56 -17.35 0.73
N LEU A 76 -4.33 -17.27 1.25
CA LEU A 76 -3.14 -17.73 0.55
C LEU A 76 -3.15 -19.25 0.37
N VAL A 77 -3.47 -20.01 1.41
CA VAL A 77 -3.63 -21.48 1.31
C VAL A 77 -4.71 -21.84 0.29
N ALA A 78 -5.85 -21.14 0.31
CA ALA A 78 -6.92 -21.37 -0.66
C ALA A 78 -6.50 -21.04 -2.11
N LEU A 79 -5.67 -20.00 -2.31
CA LEU A 79 -5.13 -19.64 -3.61
C LEU A 79 -4.11 -20.65 -4.12
N ASP A 80 -3.25 -21.17 -3.25
CA ASP A 80 -2.26 -22.19 -3.60
C ASP A 80 -3.00 -23.47 -4.01
N LEU A 81 -3.96 -23.92 -3.21
CA LEU A 81 -4.81 -25.07 -3.55
C LEU A 81 -5.56 -24.87 -4.88
N ALA A 82 -6.12 -23.68 -5.11
CA ALA A 82 -6.80 -23.37 -6.38
C ALA A 82 -5.82 -23.40 -7.57
N THR A 83 -4.60 -22.92 -7.38
CA THR A 83 -3.56 -22.91 -8.40
C THR A 83 -3.09 -24.33 -8.72
N GLU A 84 -2.79 -25.14 -7.71
CA GLU A 84 -2.41 -26.55 -7.85
C GLU A 84 -3.51 -27.35 -8.54
N THR A 85 -4.75 -27.19 -8.09
CA THR A 85 -5.92 -27.87 -8.68
C THR A 85 -6.05 -27.54 -10.16
N ARG A 86 -5.89 -26.27 -10.54
CA ARG A 86 -5.90 -25.82 -11.95
C ARG A 86 -4.79 -26.45 -12.78
N LEU A 87 -3.58 -26.55 -12.22
CA LEU A 87 -2.44 -27.14 -12.92
C LEU A 87 -2.63 -28.64 -13.18
N VAL A 88 -3.23 -29.36 -12.21
CA VAL A 88 -3.58 -30.78 -12.36
C VAL A 88 -4.77 -30.98 -13.31
N HIS A 89 -5.69 -30.02 -13.38
CA HIS A 89 -6.91 -30.10 -14.18
C HIS A 89 -7.02 -28.96 -15.21
N PRO A 90 -6.23 -28.96 -16.31
CA PRO A 90 -6.23 -27.87 -17.29
C PRO A 90 -7.58 -27.56 -17.92
N TRP A 91 -8.48 -28.55 -17.97
CA TRP A 91 -9.85 -28.40 -18.48
C TRP A 91 -10.68 -27.37 -17.69
N LEU A 92 -10.29 -27.06 -16.44
CA LEU A 92 -10.92 -26.00 -15.62
C LEU A 92 -10.86 -24.63 -16.29
N LEU A 93 -9.87 -24.37 -17.16
CA LEU A 93 -9.80 -23.14 -17.95
C LEU A 93 -11.04 -22.95 -18.84
N GLY A 94 -11.63 -24.05 -19.34
CA GLY A 94 -12.86 -24.00 -20.13
C GLY A 94 -14.08 -23.50 -19.33
N LEU A 95 -14.03 -23.59 -17.99
CA LEU A 95 -15.08 -23.09 -17.11
C LEU A 95 -14.93 -21.60 -16.75
N LEU A 96 -13.85 -20.95 -17.18
CA LEU A 96 -13.58 -19.53 -16.89
C LEU A 96 -14.77 -18.60 -17.21
N PRO A 97 -15.49 -18.72 -18.35
CA PRO A 97 -16.65 -17.88 -18.64
C PRO A 97 -17.79 -18.08 -17.63
N VAL A 98 -18.09 -19.34 -17.31
CA VAL A 98 -19.21 -19.72 -16.43
C VAL A 98 -18.92 -19.29 -14.99
N ALA A 99 -17.69 -19.50 -14.51
CA ALA A 99 -17.25 -19.01 -13.22
C ALA A 99 -17.29 -17.48 -13.14
N GLY A 100 -16.85 -16.79 -14.20
CA GLY A 100 -16.97 -15.33 -14.32
C GLY A 100 -18.42 -14.86 -14.20
N PHE A 101 -19.35 -15.51 -14.91
CA PHE A 101 -20.78 -15.23 -14.80
C PHE A 101 -21.30 -15.43 -13.37
N ALA A 102 -20.98 -16.56 -12.75
CA ALA A 102 -21.44 -16.89 -11.39
C ALA A 102 -20.97 -15.86 -10.36
N VAL A 103 -19.68 -15.48 -10.39
CA VAL A 103 -19.11 -14.45 -9.51
C VAL A 103 -19.75 -13.09 -9.79
N GLY A 104 -19.90 -12.71 -11.07
CA GLY A 104 -20.56 -11.47 -11.47
C GLY A 104 -22.02 -11.39 -11.00
N TRP A 105 -22.75 -12.51 -11.09
CA TRP A 105 -24.12 -12.64 -10.61
C TRP A 105 -24.23 -12.54 -9.09
N LEU A 106 -23.32 -13.20 -8.37
CA LEU A 106 -23.27 -13.12 -6.90
C LEU A 106 -23.03 -11.67 -6.44
N TYR A 107 -22.12 -10.95 -7.09
CA TYR A 107 -21.89 -9.53 -6.80
C TYR A 107 -23.09 -8.65 -7.15
N LEU A 108 -23.79 -8.93 -8.26
CA LEU A 108 -25.02 -8.22 -8.61
C LEU A 108 -26.10 -8.39 -7.53
N ARG A 109 -26.23 -9.58 -6.94
CA ARG A 109 -27.25 -9.89 -5.93
C ARG A 109 -26.89 -9.44 -4.52
N LEU A 110 -25.66 -9.68 -4.09
CA LEU A 110 -25.24 -9.53 -2.69
C LEU A 110 -24.19 -8.43 -2.47
N GLY A 111 -23.47 -8.05 -3.53
CA GLY A 111 -22.23 -7.29 -3.48
C GLY A 111 -22.30 -5.85 -4.00
N ALA A 112 -23.48 -5.33 -4.37
CA ALA A 112 -23.62 -4.00 -4.97
C ALA A 112 -22.99 -2.88 -4.11
N SER A 113 -23.08 -2.97 -2.78
CA SER A 113 -22.50 -1.98 -1.86
C SER A 113 -20.98 -2.09 -1.69
N VAL A 114 -20.36 -3.18 -2.16
CA VAL A 114 -18.92 -3.48 -1.99
C VAL A 114 -18.19 -3.64 -3.33
N GLU A 115 -18.88 -3.43 -4.46
CA GLU A 115 -18.32 -3.62 -5.80
C GLU A 115 -17.09 -2.74 -6.07
N ALA A 116 -17.04 -1.54 -5.48
CA ALA A 116 -15.95 -0.59 -5.62
C ALA A 116 -14.61 -1.06 -4.99
N GLY A 117 -14.64 -2.07 -4.12
CA GLY A 117 -13.45 -2.72 -3.57
C GLY A 117 -12.53 -1.75 -2.82
N ASN A 118 -11.24 -1.73 -3.18
CA ASN A 118 -10.24 -0.82 -2.61
C ASN A 118 -10.64 0.66 -2.70
N ASN A 119 -11.36 1.07 -3.75
CA ASN A 119 -11.82 2.46 -3.87
C ASN A 119 -12.83 2.83 -2.78
N LEU A 120 -13.64 1.87 -2.30
CA LEU A 120 -14.55 2.09 -1.16
C LEU A 120 -13.77 2.35 0.12
N LEU A 121 -12.70 1.60 0.38
CA LEU A 121 -11.86 1.79 1.56
C LEU A 121 -11.22 3.18 1.54
N ILE A 122 -10.64 3.57 0.40
CA ILE A 122 -10.02 4.89 0.23
C ILE A 122 -11.06 6.00 0.42
N ASP A 123 -12.27 5.84 -0.14
CA ASP A 123 -13.34 6.81 0.04
C ASP A 123 -13.80 6.93 1.50
N GLU A 124 -13.97 5.82 2.23
CA GLU A 124 -14.39 5.84 3.64
C GLU A 124 -13.30 6.36 4.59
N ILE A 125 -12.02 6.26 4.21
CA ILE A 125 -10.93 6.91 4.94
C ILE A 125 -10.97 8.42 4.73
N HIS A 126 -11.21 8.90 3.50
CA HIS A 126 -11.27 10.34 3.26
C HIS A 126 -12.57 10.96 3.77
N ASP A 127 -13.71 10.35 3.49
CA ASP A 127 -15.04 10.82 3.88
C ASP A 127 -15.77 9.69 4.63
N PRO A 128 -15.58 9.54 5.95
CA PRO A 128 -16.22 8.50 6.74
C PRO A 128 -17.75 8.68 6.73
N ARG A 129 -18.46 7.87 5.95
CA ARG A 129 -19.92 7.92 5.82
C ARG A 129 -20.59 6.71 6.45
N ARG A 130 -20.12 5.51 6.14
CA ARG A 130 -20.73 4.25 6.57
C ARG A 130 -19.68 3.18 6.78
N VAL A 131 -19.90 2.33 7.78
CA VAL A 131 -19.01 1.18 8.01
C VAL A 131 -19.02 0.27 6.79
N VAL A 132 -17.81 -0.13 6.39
CA VAL A 132 -17.57 -1.05 5.28
C VAL A 132 -18.24 -2.38 5.60
N PRO A 133 -19.16 -2.89 4.76
CA PRO A 133 -19.89 -4.11 5.06
C PRO A 133 -18.97 -5.33 5.19
N LEU A 134 -19.11 -6.10 6.27
CA LEU A 134 -18.33 -7.33 6.51
C LEU A 134 -18.38 -8.32 5.34
N ARG A 135 -19.51 -8.38 4.62
CA ARG A 135 -19.67 -9.20 3.41
C ARG A 135 -18.64 -8.92 2.30
N MET A 136 -17.95 -7.78 2.32
CA MET A 136 -16.84 -7.51 1.41
C MET A 136 -15.79 -8.63 1.50
N ALA A 137 -15.39 -9.02 2.72
CA ALA A 137 -14.32 -9.98 2.95
C ALA A 137 -14.59 -11.36 2.33
N PRO A 138 -15.68 -12.09 2.65
CA PRO A 138 -15.94 -13.39 2.04
C PRO A 138 -16.21 -13.30 0.53
N LEU A 139 -16.90 -12.25 0.05
CA LEU A 139 -17.17 -12.09 -1.37
C LEU A 139 -15.89 -11.92 -2.20
N VAL A 140 -14.95 -11.09 -1.74
CA VAL A 140 -13.68 -10.89 -2.44
C VAL A 140 -12.78 -12.11 -2.34
N LEU A 141 -12.75 -12.77 -1.18
CA LEU A 141 -11.98 -13.99 -0.97
C LEU A 141 -12.41 -15.09 -1.94
N PHE A 142 -13.67 -15.52 -1.88
CA PHE A 142 -14.15 -16.62 -2.71
C PHE A 142 -14.21 -16.23 -4.19
N GLY A 143 -14.54 -14.96 -4.49
CA GLY A 143 -14.50 -14.44 -5.85
C GLY A 143 -13.11 -14.56 -6.46
N THR A 144 -12.06 -14.17 -5.73
CA THR A 144 -10.67 -14.24 -6.21
C THR A 144 -10.16 -15.67 -6.28
N VAL A 145 -10.49 -16.52 -5.31
CA VAL A 145 -10.12 -17.96 -5.34
C VAL A 145 -10.74 -18.64 -6.55
N VAL A 146 -12.03 -18.40 -6.83
CA VAL A 146 -12.69 -18.92 -8.04
C VAL A 146 -12.02 -18.39 -9.30
N THR A 147 -11.75 -17.08 -9.40
CA THR A 147 -11.00 -16.51 -10.54
C THR A 147 -9.70 -17.27 -10.81
N HIS A 148 -8.93 -17.59 -9.76
CA HIS A 148 -7.66 -18.30 -9.91
C HIS A 148 -7.83 -19.78 -10.24
N LEU A 149 -8.81 -20.46 -9.63
CA LEU A 149 -9.11 -21.87 -9.88
C LEU A 149 -9.40 -22.15 -11.36
N VAL A 150 -10.10 -21.25 -12.03
CA VAL A 150 -10.41 -21.36 -13.46
C VAL A 150 -9.42 -20.61 -14.36
N GLY A 151 -8.33 -20.08 -13.81
CA GLY A 151 -7.21 -19.53 -14.59
C GLY A 151 -7.30 -18.06 -14.99
N GLY A 152 -8.22 -17.27 -14.43
CA GLY A 152 -8.23 -15.82 -14.65
C GLY A 152 -6.91 -15.18 -14.21
N SER A 153 -6.36 -14.29 -15.05
CA SER A 153 -5.14 -13.53 -14.71
C SER A 153 -5.47 -12.41 -13.74
N ALA A 154 -5.20 -12.63 -12.47
CA ALA A 154 -5.46 -11.69 -11.40
C ALA A 154 -4.41 -11.82 -10.30
N GLY A 155 -4.38 -10.85 -9.39
CA GLY A 155 -3.50 -10.78 -8.22
C GLY A 155 -4.22 -11.06 -6.92
N ARG A 156 -3.44 -11.06 -5.83
CA ARG A 156 -3.93 -11.40 -4.48
C ARG A 156 -4.00 -10.22 -3.50
N GLU A 157 -3.17 -9.19 -3.63
CA GLU A 157 -3.10 -8.12 -2.62
C GLU A 157 -4.38 -7.29 -2.48
N GLY A 158 -5.01 -6.87 -3.59
CA GLY A 158 -6.26 -6.11 -3.51
C GLY A 158 -7.37 -6.86 -2.77
N THR A 159 -7.33 -8.20 -2.72
CA THR A 159 -8.24 -9.02 -1.93
C THR A 159 -7.91 -8.94 -0.45
N ALA A 160 -6.63 -9.05 -0.09
CA ALA A 160 -6.19 -8.96 1.31
C ALA A 160 -6.35 -7.56 1.91
N VAL A 161 -6.10 -6.51 1.12
CA VAL A 161 -6.39 -5.14 1.54
C VAL A 161 -7.89 -4.94 1.80
N GLN A 162 -8.76 -5.47 0.92
CA GLN A 162 -10.22 -5.46 1.13
C GLN A 162 -10.65 -6.23 2.38
N MET A 163 -10.12 -7.43 2.59
CA MET A 163 -10.41 -8.21 3.80
C MET A 163 -9.93 -7.49 5.06
N GLY A 164 -8.69 -7.00 5.06
CA GLY A 164 -8.09 -6.27 6.18
C GLY A 164 -8.89 -5.03 6.54
N GLY A 165 -9.25 -4.20 5.55
CA GLY A 165 -10.10 -3.02 5.75
C GLY A 165 -11.51 -3.35 6.24
N ALA A 166 -12.18 -4.33 5.63
CA ALA A 166 -13.55 -4.71 6.00
C ALA A 166 -13.64 -5.33 7.40
N LEU A 167 -12.67 -6.17 7.77
CA LEU A 167 -12.56 -6.76 9.11
C LEU A 167 -12.21 -5.70 10.15
N ALA A 168 -11.25 -4.81 9.84
CA ALA A 168 -10.89 -3.71 10.72
C ALA A 168 -12.08 -2.82 11.05
N ASP A 169 -12.87 -2.43 10.04
CA ASP A 169 -13.97 -1.49 10.24
C ASP A 169 -15.12 -2.04 11.10
N GLN A 170 -15.21 -3.36 11.30
CA GLN A 170 -16.21 -3.92 12.23
C GLN A 170 -15.91 -3.50 13.68
N LEU A 171 -14.62 -3.32 14.01
CA LEU A 171 -14.20 -2.87 15.33
C LEU A 171 -14.65 -1.43 15.64
N THR A 172 -14.99 -0.64 14.61
CA THR A 172 -15.61 0.69 14.77
C THR A 172 -16.88 0.63 15.60
N HIS A 173 -17.76 -0.34 15.31
CA HIS A 173 -19.00 -0.52 16.08
C HIS A 173 -18.74 -1.08 17.47
N VAL A 174 -17.85 -2.06 17.58
CA VAL A 174 -17.53 -2.76 18.83
C VAL A 174 -16.94 -1.78 19.86
N PHE A 175 -15.98 -0.95 19.45
CA PHE A 175 -15.27 -0.02 20.33
C PHE A 175 -15.80 1.41 20.29
N ARG A 176 -16.89 1.66 19.55
CA ARG A 176 -17.55 2.97 19.38
C ARG A 176 -16.56 4.09 19.02
N LEU A 177 -15.79 3.84 17.96
CA LEU A 177 -14.69 4.71 17.56
C LEU A 177 -15.20 6.02 16.92
N SER A 178 -14.48 7.11 17.16
CA SER A 178 -14.73 8.38 16.46
C SER A 178 -14.31 8.32 14.99
N GLY A 179 -14.71 9.32 14.18
CA GLY A 179 -14.35 9.39 12.77
C GLY A 179 -12.84 9.32 12.52
N GLU A 180 -12.03 10.06 13.28
CA GLU A 180 -10.57 10.01 13.15
C GLU A 180 -9.97 8.67 13.58
N GLN A 181 -10.47 8.09 14.68
CA GLN A 181 -10.02 6.77 15.14
C GLN A 181 -10.34 5.68 14.11
N ARG A 182 -11.53 5.75 13.51
CA ARG A 182 -11.95 4.86 12.42
C ARG A 182 -11.04 5.00 11.20
N ARG A 183 -10.67 6.22 10.81
CA ARG A 183 -9.74 6.45 9.68
C ARG A 183 -8.41 5.75 9.92
N VAL A 184 -7.81 5.95 11.09
CA VAL A 184 -6.55 5.28 11.47
C VAL A 184 -6.72 3.76 11.47
N LEU A 185 -7.83 3.24 11.99
CA LEU A 185 -8.12 1.81 12.02
C LEU A 185 -8.24 1.18 10.63
N LEU A 186 -8.93 1.86 9.70
CA LEU A 186 -9.02 1.44 8.29
C LEU A 186 -7.64 1.45 7.61
N MET A 187 -6.82 2.47 7.88
CA MET A 187 -5.43 2.53 7.41
C MET A 187 -4.60 1.37 7.95
N SER A 188 -4.73 1.05 9.24
CA SER A 188 -4.13 -0.14 9.85
C SER A 188 -4.60 -1.43 9.20
N GLY A 189 -5.87 -1.53 8.80
CA GLY A 189 -6.42 -2.67 8.07
C GLY A 189 -5.82 -2.85 6.68
N ILE A 190 -5.66 -1.74 5.93
CA ILE A 190 -4.96 -1.74 4.64
C ILE A 190 -3.51 -2.17 4.82
N ALA A 191 -2.81 -1.59 5.80
CA ALA A 191 -1.41 -1.90 6.10
C ALA A 191 -1.20 -3.38 6.47
N ALA A 192 -2.04 -3.92 7.36
CA ALA A 192 -1.99 -5.32 7.76
C ALA A 192 -2.33 -6.27 6.61
N GLY A 193 -3.36 -5.96 5.81
CA GLY A 193 -3.73 -6.75 4.64
C GLY A 193 -2.64 -6.82 3.58
N PHE A 194 -1.97 -5.69 3.31
CA PHE A 194 -0.83 -5.65 2.38
C PHE A 194 0.37 -6.44 2.92
N ALA A 195 0.80 -6.15 4.16
CA ALA A 195 1.95 -6.78 4.79
C ALA A 195 1.81 -8.30 4.90
N SER A 196 0.64 -8.76 5.37
CA SER A 196 0.35 -10.19 5.56
C SER A 196 0.42 -11.03 4.28
N VAL A 197 0.19 -10.44 3.10
CA VAL A 197 0.23 -11.20 1.85
C VAL A 197 1.63 -11.26 1.25
N PHE A 198 2.44 -10.21 1.44
CA PHE A 198 3.75 -10.11 0.79
C PHE A 198 4.93 -10.36 1.72
N GLY A 199 4.73 -10.40 3.03
CA GLY A 199 5.84 -10.53 3.97
C GLY A 199 6.66 -9.25 4.12
N THR A 200 6.06 -8.09 3.82
CA THR A 200 6.74 -6.80 3.78
C THR A 200 6.08 -5.79 4.73
N PRO A 201 6.31 -5.92 6.05
CA PRO A 201 5.63 -5.12 7.05
C PRO A 201 5.96 -3.62 6.97
N LEU A 202 7.20 -3.23 6.67
CA LEU A 202 7.55 -1.80 6.53
C LEU A 202 6.91 -1.21 5.28
N ALA A 203 6.93 -1.93 4.17
CA ALA A 203 6.26 -1.53 2.95
C ALA A 203 4.74 -1.42 3.14
N GLY A 204 4.11 -2.40 3.79
CA GLY A 204 2.68 -2.41 4.07
C GLY A 204 2.26 -1.26 4.99
N ALA A 205 3.05 -0.97 6.03
CA ALA A 205 2.82 0.16 6.91
C ALA A 205 2.80 1.49 6.15
N VAL A 206 3.82 1.74 5.32
CA VAL A 206 3.90 2.97 4.52
C VAL A 206 2.87 2.99 3.39
N PHE A 207 2.57 1.84 2.78
CA PHE A 207 1.53 1.73 1.75
C PHE A 207 0.17 2.19 2.28
N GLY A 208 -0.22 1.77 3.48
CA GLY A 208 -1.46 2.21 4.13
C GLY A 208 -1.54 3.73 4.38
N LEU A 209 -0.40 4.42 4.44
CA LEU A 209 -0.31 5.88 4.55
C LEU A 209 -0.31 6.56 3.17
N GLU A 210 0.48 6.02 2.23
CA GLU A 210 0.82 6.64 0.95
C GLU A 210 -0.28 6.45 -0.11
N VAL A 211 -0.99 5.31 -0.10
CA VAL A 211 -1.99 4.98 -1.13
C VAL A 211 -3.20 5.92 -1.12
N LEU A 212 -3.45 6.64 -0.03
CA LEU A 212 -4.62 7.50 0.13
C LEU A 212 -4.52 8.79 -0.70
N ALA A 213 -3.36 9.45 -0.64
CA ALA A 213 -3.18 10.77 -1.23
C ALA A 213 -1.80 10.93 -1.85
N ILE A 214 -1.79 11.36 -3.11
CA ILE A 214 -0.56 11.71 -3.82
C ILE A 214 0.12 12.88 -3.09
N GLY A 215 1.36 12.69 -2.68
CA GLY A 215 2.19 13.74 -2.09
C GLY A 215 1.84 14.15 -0.65
N ARG A 216 1.01 13.38 0.07
CA ARG A 216 0.75 13.63 1.51
C ARG A 216 0.76 12.32 2.31
N LEU A 217 1.51 12.32 3.41
CA LEU A 217 1.53 11.23 4.38
C LEU A 217 0.95 11.69 5.71
N ARG A 218 0.13 10.83 6.32
CA ARG A 218 -0.50 11.05 7.63
C ARG A 218 0.30 10.37 8.73
N TYR A 219 1.15 11.14 9.41
CA TYR A 219 2.04 10.61 10.45
C TYR A 219 1.31 10.18 11.74
N ASP A 220 0.09 10.66 11.97
CA ASP A 220 -0.76 10.25 13.10
C ASP A 220 -1.15 8.77 13.06
N ALA A 221 -1.19 8.16 11.87
CA ALA A 221 -1.48 6.74 11.67
C ALA A 221 -0.22 5.87 11.59
N LEU A 222 0.99 6.44 11.65
CA LEU A 222 2.24 5.70 11.39
C LEU A 222 2.43 4.53 12.37
N LEU A 223 2.40 4.80 13.68
CA LEU A 223 2.59 3.76 14.70
C LEU A 223 1.51 2.66 14.60
N PRO A 224 0.19 2.96 14.55
CA PRO A 224 -0.83 1.95 14.33
C PRO A 224 -0.65 1.13 13.04
N CYS A 225 -0.27 1.76 11.92
CA CYS A 225 -0.02 1.03 10.67
C CYS A 225 1.19 0.08 10.79
N VAL A 226 2.28 0.52 11.42
CA VAL A 226 3.47 -0.32 11.66
C VAL A 226 3.12 -1.51 12.55
N VAL A 227 2.41 -1.29 13.66
CA VAL A 227 2.00 -2.38 14.57
C VAL A 227 1.09 -3.37 13.84
N ALA A 228 0.08 -2.90 13.12
CA ALA A 228 -0.85 -3.76 12.39
C ALA A 228 -0.14 -4.57 11.29
N ALA A 229 0.77 -3.95 10.55
CA ALA A 229 1.56 -4.59 9.50
C ALA A 229 2.48 -5.69 10.06
N LEU A 230 3.26 -5.38 11.11
CA LEU A 230 4.14 -6.34 11.78
C LEU A 230 3.36 -7.53 12.35
N VAL A 231 2.24 -7.27 13.03
CA VAL A 231 1.42 -8.32 13.61
C VAL A 231 0.73 -9.15 12.52
N GLY A 232 0.18 -8.52 11.47
CA GLY A 232 -0.48 -9.25 10.39
C GLY A 232 0.46 -10.18 9.64
N ASP A 233 1.68 -9.72 9.37
CA ASP A 233 2.74 -10.52 8.79
C ASP A 233 3.19 -11.66 9.72
N ALA A 234 3.46 -11.36 10.99
CA ALA A 234 3.85 -12.36 11.99
C ALA A 234 2.77 -13.45 12.18
N VAL A 235 1.50 -13.06 12.23
CA VAL A 235 0.37 -13.99 12.36
C VAL A 235 0.23 -14.87 11.13
N THR A 236 0.42 -14.32 9.92
CA THR A 236 0.37 -15.12 8.69
C THR A 236 1.44 -16.20 8.69
N ARG A 237 2.67 -15.85 9.09
CA ARG A 237 3.75 -16.84 9.28
C ARG A 237 3.48 -17.82 10.41
N ALA A 238 2.83 -17.39 11.49
CA ALA A 238 2.47 -18.27 12.60
C ALA A 238 1.47 -19.36 12.18
N TRP A 239 0.66 -19.12 11.14
CA TRP A 239 -0.18 -20.14 10.49
C TRP A 239 0.60 -21.10 9.58
N GLY A 240 1.92 -20.97 9.47
CA GLY A 240 2.77 -21.80 8.60
C GLY A 240 2.76 -21.38 7.13
N VAL A 241 2.17 -20.22 6.81
CA VAL A 241 2.14 -19.71 5.43
C VAL A 241 3.42 -18.92 5.16
N HIS A 242 4.17 -19.35 4.16
CA HIS A 242 5.42 -18.72 3.73
C HIS A 242 5.21 -17.93 2.43
N HIS A 243 6.03 -16.89 2.23
CA HIS A 243 6.01 -16.09 1.02
C HIS A 243 7.09 -16.57 0.05
N THR A 244 6.83 -16.45 -1.25
CA THR A 244 7.81 -16.76 -2.28
C THR A 244 9.06 -15.90 -2.10
N ALA A 245 10.22 -16.56 -2.00
CA ALA A 245 11.51 -15.88 -1.96
C ALA A 245 11.96 -15.53 -3.39
N TYR A 246 12.29 -14.27 -3.61
CA TYR A 246 12.92 -13.81 -4.85
C TYR A 246 14.38 -13.46 -4.54
N THR A 247 15.31 -14.27 -5.04
CA THR A 247 16.72 -14.13 -4.67
C THR A 247 17.52 -13.43 -5.75
N ILE A 248 18.23 -12.37 -5.36
CA ILE A 248 19.29 -11.78 -6.18
C ILE A 248 20.62 -12.21 -5.58
N ALA A 249 21.48 -12.85 -6.38
CA ALA A 249 22.78 -13.31 -5.90
C ALA A 249 23.60 -12.12 -5.36
N PRO A 250 24.26 -12.23 -4.18
CA PRO A 250 25.04 -11.11 -3.63
C PRO A 250 26.10 -10.57 -4.61
N GLY A 251 26.70 -11.44 -5.43
CA GLY A 251 27.66 -11.06 -6.46
C GLY A 251 27.06 -10.30 -7.66
N ALA A 252 25.73 -10.18 -7.76
CA ALA A 252 25.08 -9.36 -8.78
C ALA A 252 25.15 -7.86 -8.46
N PHE A 253 25.41 -7.49 -7.20
CA PHE A 253 25.59 -6.09 -6.82
C PHE A 253 27.07 -5.72 -6.84
N ALA A 254 27.39 -4.58 -7.46
CA ALA A 254 28.71 -3.98 -7.31
C ALA A 254 28.91 -3.48 -5.87
N ALA A 255 30.16 -3.35 -5.44
CA ALA A 255 30.51 -2.87 -4.10
C ALA A 255 29.97 -1.46 -3.80
N SER A 256 29.78 -0.65 -4.84
CA SER A 256 29.17 0.67 -4.77
C SER A 256 28.27 0.92 -5.98
N MET A 257 27.31 1.82 -5.80
CA MET A 257 26.42 2.23 -6.87
C MET A 257 27.18 3.01 -7.93
N SER A 258 27.32 2.45 -9.14
CA SER A 258 27.91 3.15 -10.28
C SER A 258 26.92 4.15 -10.90
N ILE A 259 27.45 5.21 -11.51
CA ILE A 259 26.66 6.21 -12.25
C ILE A 259 25.89 5.52 -13.38
N THR A 260 26.53 4.62 -14.12
CA THR A 260 25.89 3.85 -15.21
C THR A 260 24.74 2.98 -14.70
N GLY A 261 24.90 2.38 -13.52
CA GLY A 261 23.82 1.64 -12.87
C GLY A 261 22.67 2.55 -12.46
N ALA A 262 22.96 3.72 -11.91
CA ALA A 262 21.95 4.71 -11.53
C ALA A 262 21.17 5.21 -12.75
N LEU A 263 21.86 5.50 -13.86
CA LEU A 263 21.22 5.86 -15.13
C LEU A 263 20.37 4.72 -15.70
N SER A 264 20.85 3.47 -15.60
CA SER A 264 20.07 2.30 -16.01
C SER A 264 18.79 2.16 -15.19
N ALA A 265 18.87 2.29 -13.86
CA ALA A 265 17.70 2.29 -12.98
C ALA A 265 16.76 3.46 -13.28
N ALA A 266 17.30 4.63 -13.64
CA ALA A 266 16.51 5.79 -14.02
C ALA A 266 15.70 5.54 -15.31
N VAL A 267 16.36 5.05 -16.36
CA VAL A 267 15.70 4.67 -17.63
C VAL A 267 14.65 3.59 -17.39
N ALA A 268 14.99 2.54 -16.63
CA ALA A 268 14.05 1.50 -16.26
C ALA A 268 12.83 2.07 -15.52
N GLY A 269 13.04 2.98 -14.55
CA GLY A 269 11.98 3.66 -13.81
C GLY A 269 11.02 4.44 -14.71
N VAL A 270 11.54 5.24 -15.65
CA VAL A 270 10.72 5.97 -16.62
C VAL A 270 9.85 5.01 -17.42
N LEU A 271 10.44 3.96 -18.01
CA LEU A 271 9.71 2.97 -18.80
C LEU A 271 8.67 2.21 -17.96
N CYS A 272 9.02 1.81 -16.75
CA CYS A 272 8.11 1.16 -15.81
C CYS A 272 6.92 2.05 -15.44
N GLY A 273 7.16 3.35 -15.24
CA GLY A 273 6.10 4.32 -14.97
C GLY A 273 5.13 4.47 -16.13
N LEU A 274 5.64 4.52 -17.37
CA LEU A 274 4.82 4.56 -18.59
C LEU A 274 4.00 3.28 -18.75
N VAL A 275 4.60 2.12 -18.50
CA VAL A 275 3.90 0.82 -18.55
C VAL A 275 2.83 0.72 -17.47
N GLY A 276 3.11 1.15 -16.23
CA GLY A 276 2.13 1.21 -15.14
C GLY A 276 0.95 2.13 -15.47
N MET A 277 1.22 3.31 -16.06
CA MET A 277 0.19 4.22 -16.55
C MET A 277 -0.65 3.57 -17.67
N ALA A 278 -0.01 2.96 -18.66
CA ALA A 278 -0.70 2.30 -19.77
C ALA A 278 -1.59 1.17 -19.25
N PHE A 279 -1.10 0.35 -18.32
CA PHE A 279 -1.86 -0.72 -17.68
C PHE A 279 -3.10 -0.20 -16.95
N ALA A 280 -2.94 0.83 -16.12
CA ALA A 280 -4.06 1.43 -15.38
C ALA A 280 -5.12 1.99 -16.35
N GLN A 281 -4.69 2.76 -17.36
CA GLN A 281 -5.59 3.32 -18.36
C GLN A 281 -6.30 2.24 -19.18
N ALA A 282 -5.59 1.19 -19.60
CA ALA A 282 -6.16 0.10 -20.37
C ALA A 282 -7.20 -0.70 -19.57
N THR A 283 -6.93 -0.99 -18.30
CA THR A 283 -7.89 -1.66 -17.40
C THR A 283 -9.15 -0.81 -17.22
N HIS A 284 -8.97 0.48 -16.96
CA HIS A 284 -10.05 1.45 -16.83
C HIS A 284 -10.89 1.63 -18.10
N ALA A 285 -10.23 1.70 -19.26
CA ALA A 285 -10.87 1.82 -20.56
C ALA A 285 -11.65 0.55 -20.92
N THR A 286 -11.08 -0.63 -20.65
CA THR A 286 -11.73 -1.93 -20.84
C THR A 286 -12.96 -2.06 -19.96
N SER A 287 -12.87 -1.68 -18.68
CA SER A 287 -14.04 -1.64 -17.79
C SER A 287 -15.14 -0.70 -18.30
N ALA A 288 -14.78 0.51 -18.74
CA ALA A 288 -15.74 1.45 -19.32
C ALA A 288 -16.33 0.96 -20.65
N PHE A 289 -15.57 0.23 -21.45
CA PHE A 289 -16.04 -0.39 -22.69
C PHE A 289 -17.03 -1.52 -22.39
N MET A 290 -16.69 -2.45 -21.50
CA MET A 290 -17.56 -3.56 -21.11
C MET A 290 -18.88 -3.08 -20.50
N LYS A 291 -18.83 -2.05 -19.63
CA LYS A 291 -20.05 -1.43 -19.07
C LYS A 291 -20.94 -0.79 -20.12
N ARG A 292 -20.36 -0.20 -21.18
CA ARG A 292 -21.10 0.43 -22.28
C ARG A 292 -21.70 -0.57 -23.25
N ARG A 293 -21.01 -1.69 -23.52
CA ARG A 293 -21.45 -2.68 -24.52
C ARG A 293 -22.32 -3.78 -23.94
N ILE A 294 -22.14 -4.13 -22.67
CA ILE A 294 -22.86 -5.22 -22.00
C ILE A 294 -23.57 -4.64 -20.78
N ALA A 295 -24.88 -4.40 -20.92
CA ALA A 295 -25.72 -3.82 -19.87
C ALA A 295 -25.81 -4.74 -18.64
N TYR A 296 -26.05 -6.04 -18.86
CA TYR A 296 -26.19 -7.00 -17.77
C TYR A 296 -24.82 -7.38 -17.18
N ALA A 297 -24.58 -6.96 -15.94
CA ALA A 297 -23.26 -7.05 -15.29
C ALA A 297 -22.60 -8.44 -15.31
N PRO A 298 -23.31 -9.56 -15.06
CA PRO A 298 -22.71 -10.90 -15.06
C PRO A 298 -22.21 -11.38 -16.42
N LEU A 299 -22.72 -10.84 -17.53
CA LEU A 299 -22.25 -11.19 -18.88
C LEU A 299 -20.89 -10.55 -19.22
N ARG A 300 -20.47 -9.52 -18.47
CA ARG A 300 -19.17 -8.87 -18.67
C ARG A 300 -18.01 -9.83 -18.38
N PRO A 301 -17.89 -10.43 -17.17
CA PRO A 301 -16.83 -11.40 -16.89
C PRO A 301 -17.03 -12.71 -17.67
N PHE A 302 -18.26 -13.07 -18.08
CA PHE A 302 -18.46 -14.18 -19.02
C PHE A 302 -17.73 -13.94 -20.35
N ALA A 303 -17.96 -12.78 -20.97
CA ALA A 303 -17.35 -12.44 -22.25
C ALA A 303 -15.83 -12.29 -22.15
N GLY A 304 -15.33 -11.64 -21.09
CA GLY A 304 -13.89 -11.54 -20.84
C GLY A 304 -13.24 -12.89 -20.56
N GLY A 305 -13.91 -13.75 -19.78
CA GLY A 305 -13.44 -15.11 -19.48
C GLY A 305 -13.38 -15.98 -20.72
N LEU A 306 -14.35 -15.86 -21.62
CA LEU A 306 -14.34 -16.55 -22.92
C LEU A 306 -13.15 -16.11 -23.77
N LEU A 307 -12.91 -14.80 -23.86
CA LEU A 307 -11.77 -14.27 -24.60
C LEU A 307 -10.43 -14.75 -24.02
N VAL A 308 -10.27 -14.72 -22.70
CA VAL A 308 -9.06 -15.19 -22.01
C VAL A 308 -8.84 -16.70 -22.20
N ALA A 309 -9.88 -17.51 -22.03
CA ALA A 309 -9.78 -18.97 -22.18
C ALA A 309 -9.41 -19.36 -23.61
N VAL A 310 -10.04 -18.73 -24.62
CA VAL A 310 -9.73 -18.95 -26.03
C VAL A 310 -8.30 -18.48 -26.34
N ALA A 311 -7.93 -17.27 -25.92
CA ALA A 311 -6.60 -16.73 -26.19
C ALA A 311 -5.48 -17.57 -25.57
N ALA A 312 -5.62 -18.00 -24.31
CA ALA A 312 -4.65 -18.88 -23.66
C ALA A 312 -4.49 -20.22 -24.37
N THR A 313 -5.62 -20.81 -24.81
CA THR A 313 -5.62 -22.12 -25.46
C THR A 313 -5.05 -22.06 -26.88
N VAL A 314 -5.45 -21.06 -27.67
CA VAL A 314 -5.02 -20.91 -29.07
C VAL A 314 -3.57 -20.45 -29.17
N LEU A 315 -3.14 -19.52 -28.30
CA LEU A 315 -1.76 -19.02 -28.30
C LEU A 315 -0.80 -19.94 -27.54
N GLY A 316 -1.30 -20.90 -26.77
CA GLY A 316 -0.47 -21.79 -25.96
C GLY A 316 0.29 -21.06 -24.86
N THR A 317 -0.35 -20.09 -24.18
CA THR A 317 0.30 -19.18 -23.21
C THR A 317 -0.22 -19.33 -21.77
N PRO A 318 -0.10 -20.51 -21.14
CA PRO A 318 -0.59 -20.74 -19.79
C PRO A 318 0.15 -19.90 -18.72
N GLN A 319 1.35 -19.39 -19.02
CA GLN A 319 2.15 -18.58 -18.11
C GLN A 319 1.50 -17.23 -17.76
N TYR A 320 0.61 -16.72 -18.62
CA TYR A 320 -0.10 -15.46 -18.35
C TYR A 320 -1.32 -15.65 -17.44
N LEU A 321 -1.74 -16.88 -17.14
CA LEU A 321 -2.89 -17.18 -16.28
C LEU A 321 -2.53 -17.10 -14.79
N GLY A 322 -3.55 -16.95 -13.94
CA GLY A 322 -3.39 -16.87 -12.48
C GLY A 322 -2.43 -15.76 -12.03
N LEU A 323 -1.68 -16.02 -10.96
CA LEU A 323 -0.71 -15.07 -10.41
C LEU A 323 0.53 -14.91 -11.32
N GLY A 324 1.01 -16.00 -11.92
CA GLY A 324 2.23 -16.04 -12.73
C GLY A 324 3.55 -16.05 -11.91
N ILE A 325 3.51 -16.48 -10.64
CA ILE A 325 4.69 -16.50 -9.74
C ILE A 325 5.89 -17.25 -10.34
N PRO A 326 5.74 -18.45 -10.95
CA PRO A 326 6.89 -19.16 -11.52
C PRO A 326 7.68 -18.30 -12.52
N THR A 327 7.00 -17.62 -13.43
CA THR A 327 7.67 -16.74 -14.40
C THR A 327 8.25 -15.48 -13.76
N ILE A 328 7.67 -14.98 -12.67
CA ILE A 328 8.32 -13.93 -11.87
C ILE A 328 9.67 -14.43 -11.36
N VAL A 329 9.71 -15.64 -10.79
CA VAL A 329 10.95 -16.24 -10.28
C VAL A 329 11.94 -16.47 -11.42
N ASP A 330 11.49 -17.01 -12.56
CA ASP A 330 12.32 -17.24 -13.74
C ASP A 330 12.97 -15.95 -14.27
N ALA A 331 12.30 -14.80 -14.13
CA ALA A 331 12.82 -13.50 -14.55
C ALA A 331 14.08 -13.06 -13.78
N PHE A 332 14.35 -13.65 -12.61
CA PHE A 332 15.59 -13.40 -11.84
C PHE A 332 16.74 -14.31 -12.24
N HIS A 333 16.46 -15.42 -12.94
CA HIS A 333 17.43 -16.50 -13.14
C HIS A 333 17.69 -16.83 -14.61
N THR A 334 16.75 -16.52 -15.50
CA THR A 334 16.79 -16.90 -16.91
C THR A 334 16.44 -15.71 -17.80
N SER A 335 16.82 -15.77 -19.08
CA SER A 335 16.37 -14.80 -20.09
C SER A 335 15.00 -15.22 -20.60
N LEU A 336 14.00 -14.37 -20.40
CA LEU A 336 12.63 -14.61 -20.82
C LEU A 336 12.35 -13.93 -22.18
N PRO A 337 11.28 -14.34 -22.89
CA PRO A 337 10.83 -13.62 -24.06
C PRO A 337 10.50 -12.16 -23.73
N TRP A 338 11.03 -11.22 -24.51
CA TRP A 338 10.88 -9.79 -24.26
C TRP A 338 9.42 -9.30 -24.22
N TYR A 339 8.48 -10.05 -24.79
CA TYR A 339 7.06 -9.71 -24.86
C TYR A 339 6.23 -10.21 -23.67
N ASP A 340 6.81 -10.95 -22.72
CA ASP A 340 6.07 -11.54 -21.59
C ASP A 340 5.33 -10.50 -20.75
N PHE A 341 5.92 -9.32 -20.58
CA PHE A 341 5.27 -8.22 -19.85
C PHE A 341 3.99 -7.73 -20.56
N LEU A 342 3.99 -7.70 -21.90
CA LEU A 342 2.82 -7.32 -22.72
C LEU A 342 1.75 -8.40 -22.65
N GLY A 343 2.16 -9.67 -22.74
CA GLY A 343 1.25 -10.82 -22.62
C GLY A 343 0.50 -10.80 -21.29
N LYS A 344 1.23 -10.70 -20.18
CA LYS A 344 0.61 -10.62 -18.84
C LYS A 344 -0.27 -9.39 -18.68
N ALA A 345 0.16 -8.24 -19.20
CA ALA A 345 -0.65 -7.02 -19.16
C ALA A 345 -1.97 -7.19 -19.90
N ALA A 346 -1.96 -7.72 -21.13
CA ALA A 346 -3.17 -7.93 -21.92
C ALA A 346 -4.16 -8.88 -21.23
N PHE A 347 -3.69 -10.04 -20.76
CA PHE A 347 -4.53 -11.03 -20.06
C PHE A 347 -5.16 -10.46 -18.79
N THR A 348 -4.38 -9.72 -18.01
CA THR A 348 -4.86 -9.11 -16.77
C THR A 348 -5.84 -7.97 -17.03
N VAL A 349 -5.57 -7.11 -18.02
CA VAL A 349 -6.46 -6.02 -18.44
C VAL A 349 -7.82 -6.56 -18.87
N VAL A 350 -7.86 -7.63 -19.67
CA VAL A 350 -9.11 -8.26 -20.09
C VAL A 350 -9.81 -8.93 -18.91
N THR A 351 -9.09 -9.68 -18.08
CA THR A 351 -9.65 -10.37 -16.91
C THR A 351 -10.30 -9.37 -15.94
N LEU A 352 -9.55 -8.38 -15.47
CA LEU A 352 -10.05 -7.43 -14.46
C LEU A 352 -10.96 -6.37 -15.07
N GLY A 353 -10.65 -5.89 -16.28
CA GLY A 353 -11.49 -4.94 -17.02
C GLY A 353 -12.88 -5.51 -17.36
N SER A 354 -13.01 -6.82 -17.54
CA SER A 354 -14.31 -7.47 -17.73
C SER A 354 -15.11 -7.70 -16.43
N GLY A 355 -14.48 -7.56 -15.26
CA GLY A 355 -15.16 -7.58 -13.96
C GLY A 355 -14.90 -8.81 -13.11
N PHE A 356 -13.90 -9.64 -13.44
CA PHE A 356 -13.41 -10.66 -12.50
C PHE A 356 -12.90 -10.02 -11.20
N LYS A 357 -12.92 -10.80 -10.12
CA LYS A 357 -12.44 -10.37 -8.81
C LYS A 357 -11.01 -10.86 -8.58
N GLY A 358 -10.23 -9.97 -7.98
CA GLY A 358 -8.80 -10.15 -7.71
C GLY A 358 -8.09 -8.79 -7.68
N GLY A 359 -6.87 -8.78 -7.15
CA GLY A 359 -6.02 -7.59 -7.14
C GLY A 359 -5.28 -7.40 -8.46
N GLU A 360 -4.63 -6.24 -8.64
CA GLU A 360 -3.83 -5.94 -9.83
C GLU A 360 -2.32 -6.05 -9.57
N VAL A 361 -1.93 -6.09 -8.29
CA VAL A 361 -0.55 -5.86 -7.86
C VAL A 361 0.39 -7.00 -8.20
N THR A 362 0.01 -8.26 -8.00
CA THR A 362 0.87 -9.39 -8.39
C THR A 362 1.11 -9.46 -9.90
N PRO A 363 0.10 -9.23 -10.78
CA PRO A 363 0.34 -9.01 -12.20
C PRO A 363 1.26 -7.82 -12.50
N LEU A 364 1.16 -6.70 -11.78
CA LEU A 364 2.09 -5.57 -11.95
C LEU A 364 3.53 -5.96 -11.60
N PHE A 365 3.73 -6.80 -10.58
CA PHE A 365 5.04 -7.37 -10.26
C PHE A 365 5.57 -8.26 -11.38
N TYR A 366 4.71 -9.10 -11.98
CA TYR A 366 5.07 -9.88 -13.16
C TYR A 366 5.48 -8.99 -14.32
N ILE A 367 4.64 -8.03 -14.67
CA ILE A 367 4.89 -7.09 -15.79
C ILE A 367 6.21 -6.35 -15.53
N GLY A 368 6.45 -5.91 -14.30
CA GLY A 368 7.68 -5.26 -13.89
C GLY A 368 8.92 -6.15 -13.96
N ALA A 369 8.86 -7.35 -13.40
CA ALA A 369 9.98 -8.28 -13.38
C ALA A 369 10.38 -8.72 -14.80
N THR A 370 9.40 -9.04 -15.64
CA THR A 370 9.62 -9.45 -17.03
C THR A 370 10.05 -8.28 -17.93
N LEU A 371 9.55 -7.06 -17.69
CA LEU A 371 10.06 -5.85 -18.35
C LEU A 371 11.52 -5.58 -17.95
N GLY A 372 11.84 -5.68 -16.66
CA GLY A 372 13.20 -5.52 -16.16
C GLY A 372 14.16 -6.56 -16.75
N ASN A 373 13.73 -7.82 -16.81
CA ASN A 373 14.46 -8.89 -17.48
C ASN A 373 14.71 -8.57 -18.97
N ALA A 374 13.70 -8.13 -19.71
CA ALA A 374 13.85 -7.73 -21.11
C ALA A 374 14.79 -6.53 -21.30
N LEU A 375 14.73 -5.53 -20.41
CA LEU A 375 15.60 -4.36 -20.44
C LEU A 375 17.07 -4.69 -20.12
N SER A 376 17.36 -5.83 -19.51
CA SER A 376 18.74 -6.24 -19.19
C SER A 376 19.59 -6.53 -20.42
N HIS A 377 18.97 -6.74 -21.58
CA HIS A 377 19.69 -6.88 -22.85
C HIS A 377 20.25 -5.56 -23.40
N VAL A 378 19.76 -4.41 -22.90
CA VAL A 378 20.13 -3.08 -23.40
C VAL A 378 20.66 -2.14 -22.33
N LEU A 379 20.33 -2.39 -21.05
CA LEU A 379 20.80 -1.61 -19.92
C LEU A 379 21.98 -2.30 -19.22
N ALA A 380 22.80 -1.52 -18.51
CA ALA A 380 24.06 -2.00 -17.95
C ALA A 380 23.92 -2.80 -16.63
N LEU A 381 22.74 -2.74 -15.99
CA LEU A 381 22.51 -3.47 -14.74
C LEU A 381 22.26 -4.96 -15.01
N PRO A 382 22.69 -5.87 -14.11
CA PRO A 382 22.42 -7.30 -14.25
C PRO A 382 20.92 -7.61 -14.31
N ALA A 383 20.56 -8.68 -15.03
CA ALA A 383 19.17 -9.07 -15.26
C ALA A 383 18.35 -9.22 -13.97
N ALA A 384 18.90 -9.89 -12.95
CA ALA A 384 18.23 -10.07 -11.66
C ALA A 384 17.98 -8.73 -10.94
N VAL A 385 18.92 -7.78 -11.03
CA VAL A 385 18.77 -6.44 -10.43
C VAL A 385 17.71 -5.65 -11.17
N LEU A 386 17.69 -5.69 -12.51
CA LEU A 386 16.66 -5.02 -13.30
C LEU A 386 15.28 -5.65 -13.13
N ALA A 387 15.18 -6.97 -13.02
CA ALA A 387 13.94 -7.65 -12.71
C ALA A 387 13.39 -7.19 -11.35
N GLY A 388 14.24 -7.13 -10.31
CA GLY A 388 13.86 -6.60 -8.99
C GLY A 388 13.46 -5.12 -9.02
N VAL A 389 14.20 -4.28 -9.76
CA VAL A 389 13.87 -2.86 -9.95
C VAL A 389 12.54 -2.70 -10.68
N GLY A 390 12.32 -3.44 -11.77
CA GLY A 390 11.10 -3.38 -12.57
C GLY A 390 9.88 -3.86 -11.77
N PHE A 391 10.04 -4.95 -11.00
CA PHE A 391 9.02 -5.52 -10.11
C PHE A 391 8.38 -4.43 -9.23
N VAL A 392 9.20 -3.61 -8.57
CA VAL A 392 8.70 -2.55 -7.68
C VAL A 392 8.35 -1.26 -8.41
N ALA A 393 9.08 -0.90 -9.48
CA ALA A 393 8.90 0.37 -10.17
C ALA A 393 7.58 0.43 -10.97
N VAL A 394 7.17 -0.66 -11.62
CA VAL A 394 5.87 -0.71 -12.32
C VAL A 394 4.72 -0.53 -11.32
N PHE A 395 4.81 -1.16 -10.15
CA PHE A 395 3.84 -0.99 -9.08
C PHE A 395 3.86 0.44 -8.51
N ALA A 396 5.05 1.02 -8.26
CA ALA A 396 5.20 2.39 -7.79
C ALA A 396 4.49 3.41 -8.71
N GLY A 397 4.65 3.25 -10.03
CA GLY A 397 3.97 4.08 -11.03
C GLY A 397 2.46 3.82 -11.10
N ALA A 398 2.03 2.56 -11.03
CA ALA A 398 0.61 2.21 -11.15
C ALA A 398 -0.22 2.56 -9.90
N ALA A 399 0.35 2.42 -8.70
CA ALA A 399 -0.31 2.69 -7.41
C ALA A 399 -0.02 4.10 -6.85
N ASN A 400 0.94 4.83 -7.45
CA ASN A 400 1.43 6.12 -6.97
C ASN A 400 2.05 6.06 -5.56
N THR A 401 2.76 4.99 -5.24
CA THR A 401 3.34 4.72 -3.91
C THR A 401 4.86 4.47 -3.96
N PRO A 402 5.68 5.49 -4.32
CA PRO A 402 7.12 5.32 -4.51
C PRO A 402 7.87 4.93 -3.22
N ILE A 403 7.47 5.45 -2.06
CA ILE A 403 8.18 5.17 -0.81
C ILE A 403 7.89 3.74 -0.35
N ALA A 404 6.62 3.33 -0.35
CA ALA A 404 6.23 1.97 0.00
C ALA A 404 6.89 0.94 -0.93
N SER A 405 6.97 1.23 -2.23
CA SER A 405 7.60 0.34 -3.21
C SER A 405 9.11 0.23 -3.05
N THR A 406 9.77 1.32 -2.63
CA THR A 406 11.21 1.31 -2.31
C THR A 406 11.50 0.45 -1.09
N LEU A 407 10.71 0.61 -0.01
CA LEU A 407 10.84 -0.23 1.18
C LEU A 407 10.54 -1.69 0.88
N MET A 408 9.55 -1.96 0.03
CA MET A 408 9.24 -3.30 -0.44
C MET A 408 10.42 -3.95 -1.15
N ALA A 409 11.15 -3.18 -1.98
CA ALA A 409 12.35 -3.67 -2.65
C ALA A 409 13.42 -4.09 -1.63
N ILE A 410 13.61 -3.28 -0.59
CA ILE A 410 14.58 -3.54 0.48
C ILE A 410 14.19 -4.79 1.29
N GLU A 411 12.91 -4.95 1.62
CA GLU A 411 12.43 -6.11 2.39
C GLU A 411 12.46 -7.42 1.58
N ILE A 412 12.20 -7.38 0.27
CA ILE A 412 12.18 -8.58 -0.58
C ILE A 412 13.58 -8.95 -1.09
N PHE A 413 14.34 -7.99 -1.62
CA PHE A 413 15.59 -8.26 -2.34
C PHE A 413 16.85 -7.88 -1.54
N GLY A 414 16.68 -7.29 -0.36
CA GLY A 414 17.77 -6.84 0.49
C GLY A 414 18.14 -5.35 0.30
N PRO A 415 18.90 -4.77 1.25
CA PRO A 415 19.21 -3.34 1.26
C PRO A 415 20.04 -2.86 0.07
N GLN A 416 20.78 -3.74 -0.60
CA GLN A 416 21.67 -3.41 -1.72
C GLN A 416 20.91 -2.88 -2.94
N ILE A 417 19.65 -3.30 -3.16
CA ILE A 417 18.83 -2.78 -4.26
C ILE A 417 18.30 -1.37 -3.97
N GLY A 418 18.30 -0.93 -2.71
CA GLY A 418 17.53 0.22 -2.22
C GLY A 418 17.79 1.51 -3.00
N GLY A 419 19.04 1.81 -3.33
CA GLY A 419 19.40 3.00 -4.12
C GLY A 419 18.82 2.96 -5.55
N TYR A 420 18.97 1.84 -6.24
CA TYR A 420 18.41 1.65 -7.59
C TYR A 420 16.88 1.65 -7.58
N ALA A 421 16.28 0.95 -6.62
CA ALA A 421 14.84 0.90 -6.46
C ALA A 421 14.26 2.28 -6.15
N ALA A 422 14.90 3.08 -5.29
CA ALA A 422 14.45 4.44 -4.98
C ALA A 422 14.42 5.34 -6.22
N ILE A 423 15.51 5.36 -7.00
CA ILE A 423 15.60 6.13 -8.25
C ILE A 423 14.48 5.71 -9.21
N ALA A 424 14.35 4.40 -9.43
CA ALA A 424 13.37 3.87 -10.38
C ALA A 424 11.92 4.11 -9.94
N CYS A 425 11.60 3.88 -8.66
CA CYS A 425 10.26 4.07 -8.11
C CYS A 425 9.83 5.53 -8.15
N VAL A 426 10.72 6.47 -7.80
CA VAL A 426 10.43 7.91 -7.86
C VAL A 426 10.19 8.35 -9.30
N LEU A 427 11.03 7.91 -10.24
CA LEU A 427 10.86 8.26 -11.66
C LEU A 427 9.60 7.61 -12.25
N ALA A 428 9.30 6.35 -11.90
CA ALA A 428 8.07 5.69 -12.31
C ALA A 428 6.82 6.43 -11.78
N TYR A 429 6.87 6.88 -10.52
CA TYR A 429 5.86 7.73 -9.93
C TYR A 429 5.72 9.05 -10.68
N LEU A 430 6.80 9.75 -11.01
CA LEU A 430 6.71 11.03 -11.73
C LEU A 430 6.17 10.85 -13.16
N CYS A 431 6.64 9.83 -13.88
CA CYS A 431 6.31 9.59 -15.29
C CYS A 431 4.92 8.96 -15.52
N SER A 432 4.33 8.31 -14.52
CA SER A 432 2.95 7.79 -14.59
C SER A 432 1.88 8.89 -14.54
N GLY A 433 2.29 10.12 -14.20
CA GLY A 433 1.42 11.29 -14.10
C GLY A 433 0.31 11.11 -13.05
N HIS A 434 -0.82 11.79 -13.23
CA HIS A 434 -1.96 11.70 -12.31
C HIS A 434 -2.94 10.62 -12.77
N THR A 435 -2.44 9.40 -12.95
CA THR A 435 -3.23 8.20 -13.27
C THR A 435 -2.83 7.08 -12.34
N GLY A 436 -3.67 6.07 -12.18
CA GLY A 436 -3.37 4.93 -11.32
C GLY A 436 -4.49 3.92 -11.27
N ILE A 437 -4.22 2.79 -10.63
CA ILE A 437 -5.19 1.70 -10.43
C ILE A 437 -6.32 2.10 -9.46
N TYR A 438 -6.01 2.97 -8.49
CA TYR A 438 -6.96 3.48 -7.50
C TYR A 438 -7.57 4.83 -7.92
N ARG A 439 -8.80 4.82 -8.44
CA ARG A 439 -9.50 6.05 -8.87
C ARG A 439 -9.92 6.97 -7.73
N ALA A 440 -10.15 6.41 -6.53
CA ALA A 440 -10.53 7.15 -5.33
C ALA A 440 -9.35 7.89 -4.66
N GLN A 441 -8.11 7.58 -5.05
CA GLN A 441 -6.93 8.28 -4.57
C GLN A 441 -7.04 9.78 -4.86
N ARG A 442 -6.69 10.62 -3.89
CA ARG A 442 -6.78 12.08 -4.01
C ARG A 442 -5.43 12.71 -4.31
N VAL A 443 -5.44 13.84 -5.00
CA VAL A 443 -4.23 14.65 -5.20
C VAL A 443 -4.03 15.55 -3.98
N GLY A 444 -3.06 15.23 -3.13
CA GLY A 444 -2.66 16.10 -2.02
C GLY A 444 -1.71 17.20 -2.49
N HIS A 445 -0.63 16.80 -3.17
CA HIS A 445 0.27 17.68 -3.89
C HIS A 445 0.49 17.11 -5.30
N GLY A 446 0.31 17.94 -6.33
CA GLY A 446 0.44 17.52 -7.72
C GLY A 446 1.87 17.11 -8.06
N LYS A 447 2.04 16.09 -8.91
CA LYS A 447 3.37 15.67 -9.40
C LYS A 447 3.99 16.67 -10.36
N HIS A 448 3.14 17.31 -11.17
CA HIS A 448 3.49 18.28 -12.19
C HIS A 448 2.24 19.05 -12.64
N GLY A 449 2.39 20.34 -12.94
CA GLY A 449 1.30 21.21 -13.37
C GLY A 449 0.26 21.51 -12.28
N ALA A 450 -0.59 22.51 -12.52
CA ALA A 450 -1.68 22.83 -11.62
C ALA A 450 -2.74 21.72 -11.68
N VAL A 451 -3.03 21.07 -10.54
CA VAL A 451 -4.12 20.12 -10.36
C VAL A 451 -4.83 20.51 -9.07
N PRO A 452 -6.18 20.49 -9.00
CA PRO A 452 -6.88 20.91 -7.80
C PRO A 452 -6.55 19.97 -6.64
N GLU A 453 -6.15 20.54 -5.51
CA GLU A 453 -5.94 19.78 -4.29
C GLU A 453 -7.25 19.11 -3.85
N GLY A 454 -7.16 17.86 -3.40
CA GLY A 454 -8.29 17.04 -2.98
C GLY A 454 -9.08 16.38 -4.11
N ALA A 455 -8.80 16.68 -5.39
CA ALA A 455 -9.47 16.05 -6.52
C ALA A 455 -9.18 14.55 -6.58
N ARG A 456 -10.20 13.74 -6.90
CA ARG A 456 -10.03 12.29 -7.11
C ARG A 456 -9.36 12.03 -8.45
N LEU A 457 -8.47 11.05 -8.53
CA LEU A 457 -7.83 10.67 -9.80
C LEU A 457 -8.84 10.34 -10.91
N GLY A 458 -9.96 9.72 -10.56
CA GLY A 458 -11.02 9.40 -11.51
C GLY A 458 -11.70 10.61 -12.17
N GLU A 459 -11.61 11.80 -11.56
CA GLU A 459 -12.28 13.03 -12.00
C GLU A 459 -11.38 13.92 -12.87
N LEU A 460 -10.06 13.75 -12.77
CA LEU A 460 -9.08 14.57 -13.47
C LEU A 460 -9.21 14.58 -15.00
N PRO A 461 -9.52 13.45 -15.69
CA PRO A 461 -9.72 13.49 -17.14
C PRO A 461 -10.89 14.39 -17.57
N ALA A 462 -11.96 14.46 -16.77
CA ALA A 462 -13.09 15.35 -17.04
C ALA A 462 -12.70 16.81 -16.78
N TRP A 463 -12.04 17.09 -15.67
CA TRP A 463 -11.54 18.44 -15.34
C TRP A 463 -10.53 18.98 -16.37
N ARG A 464 -9.64 18.14 -16.90
CA ARG A 464 -8.73 18.56 -17.99
C ARG A 464 -9.48 18.88 -19.28
N LYS A 465 -10.60 18.21 -19.57
CA LYS A 465 -11.44 18.52 -20.74
C LYS A 465 -12.14 19.87 -20.57
N THR A 466 -12.66 20.17 -19.38
CA THR A 466 -13.31 21.48 -19.13
C THR A 466 -12.32 22.62 -19.25
N LEU A 467 -11.11 22.49 -18.68
CA LEU A 467 -10.03 23.47 -18.85
C LEU A 467 -9.67 23.72 -20.31
N LYS A 468 -9.52 22.65 -21.12
CA LYS A 468 -9.21 22.77 -22.55
C LYS A 468 -10.35 23.42 -23.33
N ALA A 469 -11.60 23.18 -22.94
CA ALA A 469 -12.76 23.82 -23.56
C ALA A 469 -12.84 25.31 -23.25
N SER A 470 -12.57 25.71 -21.99
CA SER A 470 -12.53 27.13 -21.58
C SER A 470 -11.32 27.91 -22.12
N ALA A 471 -10.24 27.22 -22.51
CA ALA A 471 -9.05 27.83 -23.10
C ALA A 471 -9.13 28.01 -24.63
N ARG A 472 -10.18 27.51 -25.30
CA ARG A 472 -10.40 27.83 -26.71
C ARG A 472 -10.92 29.27 -26.80
N PRO A 473 -10.30 30.15 -27.60
CA PRO A 473 -10.87 31.47 -27.85
C PRO A 473 -12.27 31.26 -28.42
N THR A 474 -13.25 31.95 -27.86
CA THR A 474 -14.52 32.20 -28.55
C THR A 474 -14.15 32.93 -29.84
N ASP A 475 -14.23 32.22 -30.96
CA ASP A 475 -14.21 32.85 -32.27
C ASP A 475 -15.44 33.75 -32.31
N ASP A 476 -15.19 35.06 -32.11
CA ASP A 476 -16.19 36.11 -32.28
C ASP A 476 -16.58 36.11 -33.76
N THR A 477 -17.54 35.25 -34.10
CA THR A 477 -18.39 35.42 -35.27
C THR A 477 -19.28 36.63 -35.04
N HIS A 478 -18.68 37.80 -35.11
CA HIS A 478 -19.34 39.01 -35.54
C HIS A 478 -18.30 39.88 -36.24
N ARG A 479 -18.45 40.03 -37.55
CA ARG A 479 -18.69 41.36 -38.08
C ARG A 479 -19.58 41.33 -39.32
N PRO A 480 -20.42 42.37 -39.46
CA PRO A 480 -21.60 42.45 -40.33
C PRO A 480 -21.29 42.65 -41.81
#